data_AF-A0A317T9G2-F1
#
_entry.id   AF-A0A317T9G2-F1
#
_cell.length_a   1.000
_cell.length_b   1.000
_cell.length_c   1.000
_cell.angle_alpha   90.00
_cell.angle_beta   90.00
_cell.angle_gamma   90.00
#
_symmetry.space_group_name_H-M   'P 1'
#
loop_
_entity.id
_entity.type
_entity.pdbx_description
1 polymer ?
#
loop_
_entity_poly.entity_id
_entity_poly.type
_entity_poly.pdbx_seq_one_letter_code
_entity_poly.pdbx_strand_id
1 'polypeptide(L)'
;MAEFQKAYLETIGDEGGFTLHNVSGDAGGDTFAGIAKNYHPEWSGWPLVHAGKGQTEECREQVRAFYKSKYWDAMRGDEIEHQAVAETIYNFGMNSSIKKSLMYSQYCLDCEPDGEIGPITLGAINKMSREEIELFVSQHVLMRIGHRLKRISQNRSQLKFIRGWLKRDLRMLDDFINVNQYFGIRQ
;
A
#
# COMPACT_ATOMS: atom_id res chain seq x y z
N MET A 1 15.57 3.07 10.49
CA MET A 1 15.17 2.51 9.18
C MET A 1 13.80 1.91 9.35
N ALA A 2 12.95 2.07 8.34
CA ALA A 2 11.61 1.53 8.33
C ALA A 2 11.63 0.00 8.28
N GLU A 3 10.62 -0.59 8.90
CA GLU A 3 10.48 -2.02 9.08
C GLU A 3 9.36 -2.54 8.18
N PHE A 4 9.72 -3.33 7.17
CA PHE A 4 8.75 -3.97 6.26
C PHE A 4 7.68 -4.78 7.01
N GLN A 5 8.08 -5.47 8.08
CA GLN A 5 7.18 -6.37 8.81
C GLN A 5 5.96 -5.63 9.38
N LYS A 6 6.09 -4.37 9.78
CA LYS A 6 4.96 -3.56 10.29
C LYS A 6 3.95 -3.29 9.17
N ALA A 7 4.42 -2.71 8.06
CA ALA A 7 3.60 -2.43 6.88
C ALA A 7 2.95 -3.70 6.29
N TYR A 8 3.68 -4.81 6.30
CA TYR A 8 3.20 -6.12 5.84
C TYR A 8 2.06 -6.65 6.70
N LEU A 9 2.16 -6.59 8.02
CA LEU A 9 1.13 -7.10 8.92
C LEU A 9 -0.20 -6.34 8.76
N GLU A 10 -0.14 -5.03 8.59
CA GLU A 10 -1.32 -4.21 8.31
C GLU A 10 -1.97 -4.61 6.98
N THR A 11 -1.16 -4.83 5.95
CA THR A 11 -1.60 -5.29 4.63
C THR A 11 -2.35 -6.62 4.74
N ILE A 12 -1.77 -7.60 5.42
CA ILE A 12 -2.42 -8.91 5.59
C ILE A 12 -3.75 -8.78 6.35
N GLY A 13 -3.83 -7.88 7.33
CA GLY A 13 -5.09 -7.57 8.00
C GLY A 13 -6.15 -6.99 7.05
N ASP A 14 -5.75 -6.03 6.21
CA ASP A 14 -6.61 -5.37 5.23
C ASP A 14 -7.08 -6.33 4.10
N GLU A 15 -6.27 -7.34 3.76
CA GLU A 15 -6.58 -8.40 2.77
C GLU A 15 -7.43 -9.55 3.35
N GLY A 16 -7.75 -9.53 4.64
CA GLY A 16 -8.55 -10.58 5.29
C GLY A 16 -7.77 -11.86 5.63
N GLY A 17 -6.44 -11.76 5.69
CA GLY A 17 -5.55 -12.83 6.15
C GLY A 17 -5.25 -13.91 5.11
N PHE A 18 -4.73 -15.04 5.60
CA PHE A 18 -4.29 -16.18 4.79
C PHE A 18 -5.45 -17.09 4.35
N THR A 19 -6.41 -16.53 3.64
CA THR A 19 -7.62 -17.24 3.20
C THR A 19 -7.66 -17.33 1.68
N LEU A 20 -7.83 -18.56 1.15
CA LEU A 20 -8.09 -18.78 -0.27
C LEU A 20 -9.56 -18.50 -0.54
N HIS A 21 -9.83 -17.60 -1.48
CA HIS A 21 -11.17 -17.32 -1.95
C HIS A 21 -11.20 -17.19 -3.47
N ASN A 22 -12.34 -17.53 -4.06
CA ASN A 22 -12.61 -17.34 -5.48
C ASN A 22 -14.00 -16.73 -5.58
N VAL A 23 -14.07 -15.50 -6.07
CA VAL A 23 -15.33 -14.76 -6.21
C VAL A 23 -15.80 -14.90 -7.65
N SER A 24 -16.96 -15.53 -7.86
CA SER A 24 -17.53 -15.70 -9.19
C SER A 24 -17.70 -14.36 -9.89
N GLY A 25 -17.14 -14.24 -11.11
CA GLY A 25 -17.14 -13.01 -11.90
C GLY A 25 -16.00 -12.03 -11.59
N ASP A 26 -15.14 -12.31 -10.60
CA ASP A 26 -13.92 -11.55 -10.36
C ASP A 26 -12.83 -11.96 -11.37
N ALA A 27 -12.10 -10.98 -11.89
CA ALA A 27 -11.05 -11.20 -12.90
C ALA A 27 -9.77 -11.83 -12.32
N GLY A 28 -9.56 -11.78 -11.00
CA GLY A 28 -8.39 -12.31 -10.30
C GLY A 28 -8.37 -13.82 -10.16
N GLY A 29 -9.54 -14.48 -10.21
CA GLY A 29 -9.66 -15.92 -9.99
C GLY A 29 -9.36 -16.31 -8.54
N ASP A 30 -8.65 -17.42 -8.34
CA ASP A 30 -8.18 -17.84 -7.02
C ASP A 30 -7.30 -16.74 -6.41
N THR A 31 -7.68 -16.26 -5.22
CA THR A 31 -6.98 -15.21 -4.51
C THR A 31 -6.65 -15.67 -3.09
N PHE A 32 -5.37 -15.57 -2.72
CA PHE A 32 -4.86 -15.98 -1.42
C PHE A 32 -4.02 -14.87 -0.81
N ALA A 33 -4.41 -14.38 0.37
CA ALA A 33 -3.73 -13.28 1.06
C ALA A 33 -3.49 -12.06 0.13
N GLY A 34 -4.49 -11.68 -0.67
CA GLY A 34 -4.42 -10.58 -1.64
C GLY A 34 -3.71 -10.92 -2.96
N ILE A 35 -3.05 -12.08 -3.08
CA ILE A 35 -2.35 -12.50 -4.31
C ILE A 35 -3.33 -13.26 -5.21
N ALA A 36 -3.67 -12.68 -6.36
CA ALA A 36 -4.63 -13.24 -7.32
C ALA A 36 -3.93 -13.99 -8.46
N LYS A 37 -4.36 -15.24 -8.72
CA LYS A 37 -3.69 -16.19 -9.62
C LYS A 37 -3.67 -15.75 -11.07
N ASN A 38 -4.73 -15.10 -11.54
CA ASN A 38 -4.77 -14.64 -12.94
C ASN A 38 -3.80 -13.48 -13.20
N TYR A 39 -3.46 -12.71 -12.17
CA TYR A 39 -2.49 -11.61 -12.28
C TYR A 39 -1.06 -12.06 -11.96
N HIS A 40 -0.90 -13.07 -11.10
CA HIS A 40 0.39 -13.61 -10.65
C HIS A 40 0.45 -15.14 -10.78
N PRO A 41 0.26 -15.70 -11.98
CA PRO A 41 0.23 -17.14 -12.19
C PRO A 41 1.56 -17.82 -11.85
N GLU A 42 2.67 -17.08 -11.94
CA GLU A 42 4.03 -17.51 -11.66
C GLU A 42 4.38 -17.54 -10.16
N TRP A 43 3.51 -17.08 -9.27
CA TRP A 43 3.82 -17.05 -7.83
C TRP A 43 4.00 -18.47 -7.28
N SER A 44 5.17 -18.72 -6.70
CA SER A 44 5.62 -20.02 -6.18
C SER A 44 4.77 -20.56 -5.02
N GLY A 45 3.92 -19.75 -4.40
CA GLY A 45 3.01 -20.18 -3.34
C GLY A 45 1.80 -20.99 -3.84
N TRP A 46 1.42 -20.90 -5.12
CA TRP A 46 0.21 -21.55 -5.63
C TRP A 46 0.14 -23.07 -5.40
N PRO A 47 1.22 -23.86 -5.61
CA PRO A 47 1.20 -25.29 -5.30
C PRO A 47 0.89 -25.59 -3.82
N LEU A 48 1.42 -24.79 -2.89
CA LEU A 48 1.16 -24.95 -1.45
C LEU A 48 -0.29 -24.60 -1.11
N VAL A 49 -0.78 -23.49 -1.64
CA VAL A 49 -2.16 -23.02 -1.43
C VAL A 49 -3.17 -24.07 -1.91
N HIS A 50 -3.04 -24.57 -3.15
CA HIS A 50 -3.97 -25.59 -3.68
C HIS A 50 -3.81 -26.97 -3.02
N ALA A 51 -2.67 -27.25 -2.39
CA ALA A 51 -2.49 -28.43 -1.55
C ALA A 51 -3.07 -28.28 -0.14
N GLY A 52 -3.77 -27.18 0.17
CA GLY A 52 -4.34 -26.91 1.49
C GLY A 52 -3.31 -26.48 2.54
N LYS A 53 -2.08 -26.13 2.13
CA LYS A 53 -0.97 -25.75 3.03
C LYS A 53 -0.86 -24.24 3.26
N GLY A 54 -1.90 -23.46 2.96
CA GLY A 54 -1.88 -22.00 3.10
C GLY A 54 -1.54 -21.49 4.51
N GLN A 55 -1.85 -22.26 5.55
CA GLN A 55 -1.55 -21.87 6.94
C GLN A 55 -0.14 -22.20 7.42
N THR A 56 0.65 -22.92 6.61
CA THR A 56 2.04 -23.28 6.96
C THR A 56 2.96 -22.07 6.90
N GLU A 57 4.01 -22.06 7.72
CA GLU A 57 5.00 -20.96 7.67
C GLU A 57 5.66 -20.87 6.30
N GLU A 58 5.96 -22.00 5.67
CA GLU A 58 6.49 -22.06 4.29
C GLU A 58 5.62 -21.26 3.32
N CYS A 59 4.30 -21.45 3.34
CA CYS A 59 3.40 -20.69 2.45
C CYS A 59 3.32 -19.21 2.84
N ARG A 60 3.35 -18.89 4.14
CA ARG A 60 3.31 -17.50 4.62
C ARG A 60 4.60 -16.75 4.30
N GLU A 61 5.74 -17.42 4.29
CA GLU A 61 7.02 -16.89 3.81
C GLU A 61 6.96 -16.55 2.32
N GLN A 62 6.32 -17.39 1.49
CA GLN A 62 6.10 -17.08 0.06
C GLN A 62 5.24 -15.82 -0.13
N VAL A 63 4.24 -15.60 0.73
CA VAL A 63 3.42 -14.37 0.71
C VAL A 63 4.27 -13.17 1.12
N ARG A 64 5.00 -13.28 2.24
CA ARG A 64 5.88 -12.23 2.76
C ARG A 64 6.93 -11.82 1.73
N ALA A 65 7.58 -12.79 1.10
CA ALA A 65 8.59 -12.57 0.05
C ALA A 65 8.00 -11.88 -1.19
N PHE A 66 6.79 -12.27 -1.59
CA PHE A 66 6.07 -11.61 -2.69
C PHE A 66 5.86 -10.12 -2.39
N TYR A 67 5.32 -9.78 -1.21
CA TYR A 67 5.06 -8.38 -0.85
C TYR A 67 6.35 -7.58 -0.68
N LYS A 68 7.39 -8.19 -0.11
CA LYS A 68 8.71 -7.55 0.04
C LYS A 68 9.27 -7.19 -1.33
N SER A 69 9.45 -8.17 -2.21
CA SER A 69 10.07 -7.95 -3.51
C SER A 69 9.24 -7.02 -4.40
N LYS A 70 7.93 -7.25 -4.49
CA LYS A 70 7.08 -6.56 -5.47
C LYS A 70 6.77 -5.12 -5.10
N TYR A 71 6.68 -4.81 -3.81
CA TYR A 71 6.22 -3.52 -3.33
C TYR A 71 7.28 -2.82 -2.50
N TRP A 72 7.80 -3.45 -1.44
CA TRP A 72 8.73 -2.80 -0.51
C TRP A 72 10.11 -2.51 -1.12
N ASP A 73 10.71 -3.50 -1.75
CA ASP A 73 12.04 -3.37 -2.37
C ASP A 73 11.96 -2.49 -3.62
N ALA A 74 10.84 -2.54 -4.35
CA ALA A 74 10.58 -1.68 -5.51
C ALA A 74 10.55 -0.18 -5.16
N MET A 75 10.31 0.17 -3.89
CA MET A 75 10.39 1.53 -3.37
C MET A 75 11.63 1.76 -2.47
N ARG A 76 12.61 0.85 -2.48
CA ARG A 76 13.80 0.91 -1.61
C ARG A 76 13.43 1.11 -0.13
N GLY A 77 12.38 0.44 0.34
CA GLY A 77 11.79 0.70 1.66
C GLY A 77 12.74 0.49 2.84
N ASP A 78 13.71 -0.43 2.71
CA ASP A 78 14.74 -0.68 3.74
C ASP A 78 15.69 0.52 3.95
N GLU A 79 15.76 1.44 2.97
CA GLU A 79 16.64 2.60 3.01
C GLU A 79 15.95 3.88 3.53
N ILE A 80 14.63 3.83 3.74
CA ILE A 80 13.85 4.94 4.27
C ILE A 80 13.99 4.95 5.80
N GLU A 81 14.32 6.09 6.40
CA GLU A 81 14.50 6.17 7.86
C GLU A 81 13.18 6.21 8.62
N HIS A 82 12.16 6.80 8.00
CA HIS A 82 10.89 7.19 8.63
C HIS A 82 9.77 6.19 8.31
N GLN A 83 9.30 5.47 9.33
CA GLN A 83 8.27 4.43 9.18
C GLN A 83 6.99 4.96 8.50
N ALA A 84 6.45 6.08 8.99
CA ALA A 84 5.21 6.65 8.45
C ALA A 84 5.30 7.02 6.97
N VAL A 85 6.48 7.45 6.51
CA VAL A 85 6.75 7.75 5.10
C VAL A 85 6.74 6.46 4.28
N ALA A 86 7.47 5.44 4.75
CA ALA A 86 7.54 4.16 4.07
C ALA A 86 6.16 3.49 3.96
N GLU A 87 5.38 3.49 5.04
CA GLU A 87 4.02 2.95 5.07
C GLU A 87 3.06 3.73 4.15
N THR A 88 3.18 5.05 4.09
CA THR A 88 2.38 5.89 3.19
C THR A 88 2.59 5.51 1.72
N ILE A 89 3.87 5.38 1.33
CA ILE A 89 4.24 5.02 -0.03
C ILE A 89 3.79 3.59 -0.36
N TYR A 90 4.08 2.65 0.54
CA TYR A 90 3.79 1.23 0.38
C TYR A 90 2.28 0.95 0.31
N ASN A 91 1.49 1.48 1.26
CA ASN A 91 0.04 1.26 1.36
C ASN A 91 -0.70 1.71 0.09
N PHE A 92 -0.40 2.92 -0.41
CA PHE A 92 -1.02 3.40 -1.64
C PHE A 92 -0.48 2.67 -2.87
N GLY A 93 0.81 2.34 -2.87
CA GLY A 93 1.46 1.60 -3.95
C GLY A 93 0.82 0.24 -4.17
N MET A 94 0.50 -0.48 -3.09
CA MET A 94 -0.23 -1.73 -3.13
C MET A 94 -1.67 -1.55 -3.61
N ASN A 95 -2.37 -0.54 -3.11
CA ASN A 95 -3.78 -0.31 -3.44
C ASN A 95 -4.00 0.17 -4.90
N SER A 96 -3.01 0.83 -5.49
CA SER A 96 -3.15 1.44 -6.82
C SER A 96 -1.96 1.12 -7.73
N SER A 97 -0.79 1.67 -7.44
CA SER A 97 0.43 1.47 -8.22
C SER A 97 1.61 2.06 -7.48
N ILE A 98 2.67 1.27 -7.30
CA ILE A 98 3.93 1.73 -6.70
C ILE A 98 4.46 2.96 -7.44
N LYS A 99 4.57 2.89 -8.77
CA LYS A 99 5.05 4.01 -9.58
C LYS A 99 4.28 5.31 -9.32
N LYS A 100 2.95 5.26 -9.27
CA LYS A 100 2.14 6.46 -8.96
C LYS A 100 2.34 6.94 -7.53
N SER A 101 2.48 6.01 -6.58
CA SER A 101 2.76 6.36 -5.19
C SER A 101 4.07 7.14 -5.07
N LEU A 102 5.12 6.68 -5.76
CA LEU A 102 6.43 7.31 -5.79
C LEU A 102 6.38 8.68 -6.48
N MET A 103 5.70 8.79 -7.62
CA MET A 103 5.49 10.09 -8.28
C MET A 103 4.79 11.09 -7.35
N TYR A 104 3.80 10.65 -6.58
CA TYR A 104 3.09 11.50 -5.62
C TYR A 104 4.00 11.93 -4.47
N SER A 105 4.84 11.03 -3.98
CA SER A 105 5.88 11.37 -3.01
C SER A 105 6.85 12.40 -3.56
N GLN A 106 7.29 12.26 -4.82
CA GLN A 106 8.17 13.22 -5.47
C GLN A 106 7.52 14.59 -5.63
N TYR A 107 6.23 14.67 -5.98
CA TYR A 107 5.50 15.94 -5.97
C TYR A 107 5.46 16.59 -4.57
N CYS A 108 5.23 15.80 -3.51
CA CYS A 108 5.24 16.32 -2.13
C CYS A 108 6.62 16.82 -1.67
N LEU A 109 7.69 16.25 -2.24
CA LEU A 109 9.08 16.58 -1.92
C LEU A 109 9.71 17.60 -2.89
N ASP A 110 8.93 18.12 -3.84
CA ASP A 110 9.40 18.98 -4.94
C ASP A 110 10.59 18.38 -5.71
N CYS A 111 10.54 17.06 -5.94
CA CYS A 111 11.48 16.31 -6.76
C CYS A 111 10.89 16.04 -8.16
N GLU A 112 11.75 15.71 -9.12
CA GLU A 112 11.30 15.24 -10.44
C GLU A 112 10.42 13.98 -10.29
N PRO A 113 9.18 13.97 -10.82
CA PRO A 113 8.22 12.88 -10.60
C PRO A 113 8.42 11.73 -11.61
N ASP A 114 9.58 11.09 -11.62
CA ASP A 114 9.91 9.96 -12.51
C ASP A 114 9.32 8.61 -12.04
N GLY A 115 8.92 8.53 -10.77
CA GLY A 115 8.37 7.35 -10.12
C GLY A 115 9.43 6.35 -9.65
N GLU A 116 10.67 6.79 -9.41
CA GLU A 116 11.78 5.99 -8.89
C GLU A 116 12.44 6.68 -7.68
N ILE A 117 12.74 5.94 -6.61
CA ILE A 117 13.51 6.50 -5.49
C ILE A 117 15.00 6.46 -5.84
N GLY A 118 15.49 7.52 -6.48
CA GLY A 118 16.91 7.78 -6.66
C GLY A 118 17.56 8.39 -5.40
N PRO A 119 18.89 8.64 -5.43
CA PRO A 119 19.61 9.27 -4.31
C PRO A 119 19.05 10.63 -3.89
N ILE A 120 18.50 11.41 -4.83
CA ILE A 120 17.90 12.73 -4.56
C ILE A 120 16.62 12.56 -3.74
N THR A 121 15.66 11.76 -4.23
CA THR A 121 14.40 11.51 -3.53
C THR A 121 14.63 10.86 -2.18
N LEU A 122 15.52 9.86 -2.11
CA LEU A 122 15.86 9.20 -0.85
C LEU A 122 16.49 10.18 0.17
N GLY A 123 17.42 11.02 -0.30
CA GLY A 123 18.05 12.05 0.52
C GLY A 123 17.05 13.09 1.03
N ALA A 124 16.07 13.48 0.21
CA ALA A 124 14.98 14.37 0.64
C ALA A 124 14.11 13.70 1.72
N ILE A 125 13.71 12.44 1.49
CA ILE A 125 12.91 11.67 2.46
C ILE A 125 13.62 11.58 3.81
N ASN A 126 14.88 11.14 3.81
CA ASN A 126 15.59 10.82 5.05
C ASN A 126 15.99 12.07 5.85
N LYS A 127 16.00 13.26 5.24
CA LYS A 127 16.29 14.52 5.93
C LYS A 127 15.07 15.18 6.60
N MET A 128 13.86 14.68 6.35
CA MET A 128 12.65 15.32 6.85
C MET A 128 12.62 15.39 8.38
N SER A 129 12.24 16.56 8.91
CA SER A 129 11.84 16.75 10.30
C SER A 129 10.51 16.06 10.59
N ARG A 130 10.12 16.01 11.88
CA ARG A 130 8.82 15.46 12.26
C ARG A 130 7.65 16.21 11.61
N GLU A 131 7.73 17.53 11.54
CA GLU A 131 6.71 18.39 10.93
C GLU A 131 6.66 18.20 9.41
N GLU A 132 7.82 18.01 8.77
CA GLU A 132 7.90 17.71 7.33
C GLU A 132 7.34 16.32 7.00
N ILE A 133 7.53 15.33 7.88
CA ILE A 133 6.90 14.01 7.75
C ILE A 133 5.37 14.14 7.81
N GLU A 134 4.83 14.87 8.80
CA GLU A 134 3.38 15.10 8.91
C GLU A 134 2.82 15.79 7.65
N LEU A 135 3.52 16.82 7.17
CA LEU A 135 3.14 17.52 5.94
C LEU A 135 3.17 16.58 4.72
N PHE A 136 4.22 15.77 4.59
CA PHE A 136 4.35 14.79 3.51
C PHE A 136 3.18 13.79 3.52
N VAL A 137 2.87 13.19 4.67
CA VAL A 137 1.76 12.22 4.77
C VAL A 137 0.43 12.89 4.42
N SER A 138 0.20 14.11 4.92
CA SER A 138 -1.00 14.90 4.64
C SER A 138 -1.15 15.24 3.16
N GLN A 139 -0.08 15.71 2.51
CA GLN A 139 -0.09 16.03 1.09
C GLN A 139 -0.26 14.78 0.23
N HIS A 140 0.37 13.66 0.59
CA HIS A 140 0.22 12.41 -0.14
C HIS A 140 -1.22 11.90 -0.09
N VAL A 141 -1.88 11.99 1.08
CA VAL A 141 -3.33 11.74 1.22
C VAL A 141 -4.17 12.61 0.28
N LEU A 142 -3.86 13.91 0.16
CA LEU A 142 -4.56 14.79 -0.79
C LEU A 142 -4.33 14.35 -2.25
N MET A 143 -3.12 13.93 -2.61
CA MET A 143 -2.82 13.38 -3.94
C MET A 143 -3.62 12.10 -4.23
N ARG A 144 -3.78 11.22 -3.23
CA ARG A 144 -4.61 10.00 -3.31
C ARG A 144 -6.09 10.34 -3.53
N ILE A 145 -6.62 11.36 -2.86
CA ILE A 145 -7.99 11.84 -3.06
C ILE A 145 -8.18 12.34 -4.51
N GLY A 146 -7.28 13.19 -5.00
CA GLY A 146 -7.32 13.68 -6.38
C GLY A 146 -7.26 12.54 -7.41
N HIS A 147 -6.36 11.57 -7.20
CA HIS A 147 -6.26 10.37 -8.03
C HIS A 147 -7.60 9.61 -8.14
N ARG A 148 -8.31 9.45 -7.01
CA ARG A 148 -9.57 8.69 -6.98
C ARG A 148 -10.72 9.45 -7.59
N LEU A 149 -10.79 10.77 -7.42
CA LEU A 149 -11.76 11.60 -8.11
C LEU A 149 -11.59 11.48 -9.64
N LYS A 150 -10.34 11.50 -10.13
CA LYS A 150 -10.03 11.23 -11.54
C LYS A 150 -10.47 9.83 -11.98
N ARG A 151 -10.20 8.80 -11.17
CA ARG A 151 -10.64 7.43 -11.47
C ARG A 151 -12.17 7.31 -11.55
N ILE A 152 -12.90 7.98 -10.66
CA ILE A 152 -14.37 8.00 -10.64
C ILE A 152 -14.94 8.77 -11.84
N SER A 153 -14.30 9.88 -12.25
CA SER A 153 -14.74 10.62 -13.43
C SER A 153 -14.58 9.81 -14.72
N GLN A 154 -13.54 8.98 -14.79
CA GLN A 154 -13.30 8.05 -15.91
C GLN A 154 -14.19 6.80 -15.87
N ASN A 155 -14.53 6.30 -14.68
CA ASN A 155 -15.41 5.15 -14.50
C ASN A 155 -16.28 5.29 -13.25
N ARG A 156 -17.55 5.69 -13.47
CA ARG A 156 -18.51 5.96 -12.38
C ARG A 156 -18.83 4.74 -11.51
N SER A 157 -18.68 3.51 -12.02
CA SER A 157 -18.91 2.29 -11.23
C SER A 157 -18.01 2.19 -10.00
N GLN A 158 -16.88 2.90 -10.01
CA GLN A 158 -15.90 2.91 -8.93
C GLN A 158 -16.38 3.67 -7.69
N LEU A 159 -17.43 4.49 -7.80
CA LEU A 159 -17.98 5.29 -6.70
C LEU A 159 -18.31 4.43 -5.47
N LYS A 160 -18.74 3.17 -5.66
CA LYS A 160 -19.06 2.25 -4.57
C LYS A 160 -17.89 1.98 -3.61
N PHE A 161 -16.65 2.19 -4.03
CA PHE A 161 -15.45 1.95 -3.23
C PHE A 161 -14.95 3.17 -2.46
N ILE A 162 -15.48 4.37 -2.75
CA ILE A 162 -14.91 5.64 -2.25
C ILE A 162 -14.83 5.70 -0.72
N ARG A 163 -15.85 5.17 -0.02
CA ARG A 163 -15.87 5.16 1.45
C ARG A 163 -14.69 4.37 2.02
N GLY A 164 -14.43 3.18 1.50
CA GLY A 164 -13.32 2.33 1.95
C GLY A 164 -11.97 2.94 1.63
N TRP A 165 -11.84 3.53 0.44
CA TRP A 165 -10.65 4.26 0.02
C TRP A 165 -10.32 5.45 0.91
N LEU A 166 -11.30 6.32 1.21
CA LEU A 166 -11.09 7.48 2.07
C LEU A 166 -10.77 7.07 3.51
N LYS A 167 -11.44 6.02 4.02
CA LYS A 167 -11.14 5.48 5.35
C LYS A 167 -9.71 4.95 5.47
N ARG A 168 -9.17 4.31 4.42
CA ARG A 168 -7.76 3.88 4.41
C ARG A 168 -6.78 5.05 4.36
N ASP A 169 -7.10 6.11 3.63
CA ASP A 169 -6.24 7.30 3.56
C ASP A 169 -6.19 8.05 4.88
N LEU A 170 -7.35 8.25 5.51
CA LEU A 170 -7.43 8.97 6.78
C LEU A 170 -6.72 8.22 7.91
N ARG A 171 -6.70 6.88 7.88
CA ARG A 171 -5.95 6.07 8.85
C ARG A 171 -4.45 6.41 8.87
N MET A 172 -3.87 6.82 7.74
CA MET A 172 -2.46 7.23 7.68
C MET A 172 -2.16 8.47 8.52
N LEU A 173 -3.19 9.27 8.84
CA LEU A 173 -3.06 10.51 9.59
C LEU A 173 -3.29 10.31 11.09
N ASP A 174 -3.74 9.14 11.54
CA ASP A 174 -4.13 8.92 12.94
C ASP A 174 -2.95 9.14 13.92
N ASP A 175 -1.70 8.97 13.47
CA ASP A 175 -0.48 9.23 14.26
C ASP A 175 -0.14 10.72 14.44
N PHE A 176 -0.72 11.59 13.61
CA PHE A 176 -0.45 13.03 13.59
C PHE A 176 -1.65 13.84 14.03
N ILE A 177 -2.84 13.47 13.56
CA ILE A 177 -4.10 14.16 13.80
C ILE A 177 -5.17 13.12 14.11
N ASN A 178 -5.81 13.25 15.27
CA ASN A 178 -6.93 12.38 15.66
C ASN A 178 -8.22 12.79 14.94
N VAL A 179 -8.32 12.49 13.63
CA VAL A 179 -9.50 12.80 12.80
C VAL A 179 -10.77 12.16 13.39
N ASN A 180 -10.63 10.97 13.98
CA ASN A 180 -11.75 10.23 14.58
C ASN A 180 -12.35 10.95 15.80
N GLN A 181 -11.55 11.66 16.59
CA GLN A 181 -12.04 12.47 17.71
C GLN A 181 -12.96 13.60 17.24
N TYR A 182 -12.68 14.20 16.07
CA TYR A 182 -13.46 15.34 15.56
C TYR A 182 -14.76 14.91 14.87
N PHE A 183 -14.77 13.76 14.19
CA PHE A 183 -15.88 13.36 13.32
C PHE A 183 -16.60 12.06 13.75
N GLY A 184 -16.11 11.36 14.76
CA GLY A 184 -16.71 10.13 15.26
C GLY A 184 -16.70 8.98 14.24
N ILE A 185 -15.74 8.96 13.31
CA ILE A 185 -15.61 7.91 12.29
C ILE A 185 -15.12 6.64 13.00
N ARG A 186 -16.00 5.67 13.21
CA ARG A 186 -15.63 4.39 13.84
C ARG A 186 -14.78 3.52 12.89
N GLN A 187 -13.73 2.92 13.44
CA GLN A 187 -12.89 1.90 12.78
C GLN A 187 -13.69 0.65 12.39
#